data_AF-A0A2Z2MUU6-F1
#
_entry.id   AF-A0A2Z2MUU6-F1
#
_cell.length_a   1.000
_cell.length_b   1.000
_cell.length_c   1.000
_cell.angle_alpha   90.00
_cell.angle_beta   90.00
_cell.angle_gamma   90.00
#
_symmetry.space_group_name_H-M   'P 1'
#
loop_
_entity.id
_entity.type
_entity.pdbx_description
1 polymer ?
#
loop_
_entity_poly.entity_id
_entity_poly.type
_entity_poly.pdbx_seq_one_letter_code
_entity_poly.pdbx_strand_id
1 'polypeptide(L)'
;MSLRTLVKLYRVARGGEKVERAWGLVREAAKYSHNEPYWEFLKENFGVRAEEIKDALRFLEEAGELEIKRSVDGKRLYVSTLKDIRENPVRLDRWLSISKKPPAR
;
A
#
# COMPACT_ATOMS: atom_id res chain seq x y z
N MET A 1 13.42 6.00 2.69
CA MET A 1 12.61 6.55 3.81
C MET A 1 12.16 5.40 4.69
N SER A 2 12.03 5.59 6.01
CA SER A 2 11.50 4.53 6.87
C SER A 2 9.99 4.36 6.67
N LEU A 3 9.49 3.13 6.82
CA LEU A 3 8.07 2.79 6.66
C LEU A 3 7.17 3.65 7.58
N ARG A 4 7.64 3.94 8.79
CA ARG A 4 6.96 4.80 9.76
C ARG A 4 6.76 6.24 9.27
N THR A 5 7.70 6.78 8.51
CA THR A 5 7.57 8.11 7.90
C THR A 5 6.51 8.10 6.80
N LEU A 6 6.44 7.04 6.00
CA LEU A 6 5.41 6.88 4.97
C LEU A 6 4.00 6.82 5.57
N VAL A 7 3.85 6.11 6.70
CA VAL A 7 2.57 6.09 7.45
C VAL A 7 2.15 7.49 7.88
N LYS A 8 3.07 8.29 8.45
CA LYS A 8 2.77 9.66 8.87
C LYS A 8 2.35 10.52 7.68
N LEU A 9 3.09 10.44 6.57
CA LEU A 9 2.79 11.19 5.35
C LEU A 9 1.43 10.80 4.77
N TYR A 10 1.11 9.51 4.74
CA TYR A 10 -0.20 9.01 4.33
C TYR A 10 -1.34 9.58 5.21
N ARG A 11 -1.16 9.60 6.54
CA ARG A 11 -2.20 10.08 7.47
C ARG A 11 -2.52 11.56 7.32
N VAL A 12 -1.54 12.38 6.92
CA VAL A 12 -1.74 13.83 6.75
C VAL A 12 -2.14 14.23 5.33
N ALA A 13 -1.91 13.35 4.35
CA ALA A 13 -2.23 13.61 2.94
C ALA A 13 -3.75 13.66 2.68
N ARG A 14 -4.14 14.45 1.67
CA ARG A 14 -5.53 14.64 1.23
C ARG A 14 -5.63 14.66 -0.29
N GLY A 15 -6.84 14.39 -0.82
CA GLY A 15 -7.09 14.42 -2.26
C GLY A 15 -6.23 13.43 -3.05
N GLY A 16 -5.86 13.79 -4.28
CA GLY A 16 -5.06 12.93 -5.17
C GLY A 16 -3.68 12.55 -4.61
N GLU A 17 -3.04 13.42 -3.81
CA GLU A 17 -1.76 13.11 -3.17
C GLU A 17 -1.90 11.91 -2.21
N LYS A 18 -3.05 11.74 -1.57
CA LYS A 18 -3.27 10.64 -0.63
C LYS A 18 -3.15 9.27 -1.32
N VAL A 19 -3.55 9.16 -2.58
CA VAL A 19 -3.41 7.94 -3.39
C VAL A 19 -1.94 7.61 -3.62
N GLU A 20 -1.13 8.59 -4.02
CA GLU A 20 0.31 8.40 -4.21
C GLU A 20 1.02 8.01 -2.91
N ARG A 21 0.66 8.65 -1.78
CA ARG A 21 1.23 8.31 -0.47
C ARG A 21 0.81 6.91 0.00
N ALA A 22 -0.44 6.53 -0.22
CA ALA A 22 -0.93 5.19 0.10
C ALA A 22 -0.19 4.12 -0.70
N TRP A 23 0.00 4.34 -2.00
CA TRP A 23 0.79 3.47 -2.85
C TRP A 23 2.25 3.37 -2.41
N GLY A 24 2.87 4.50 -2.07
CA GLY A 24 4.24 4.51 -1.53
C GLY A 24 4.38 3.69 -0.26
N LEU A 25 3.43 3.81 0.66
CA LEU A 25 3.38 3.01 1.89
C LEU A 25 3.19 1.51 1.60
N VAL A 26 2.22 1.16 0.76
CA VAL A 26 1.90 -0.24 0.43
C VAL A 26 3.06 -0.92 -0.30
N ARG A 27 3.73 -0.24 -1.23
CA ARG A 27 4.92 -0.78 -1.92
C ARG A 27 6.05 -1.05 -0.95
N GLU A 28 6.34 -0.08 -0.08
CA GLU A 28 7.43 -0.24 0.87
C GLU A 28 7.12 -1.39 1.84
N ALA A 29 5.87 -1.52 2.27
CA ALA A 29 5.41 -2.64 3.09
C ALA A 29 5.51 -3.99 2.32
N ALA A 30 5.12 -4.01 1.04
CA ALA A 30 5.14 -5.19 0.19
C ALA A 30 6.54 -5.81 0.02
N LYS A 31 7.61 -5.01 0.06
CA LYS A 31 9.00 -5.51 0.03
C LYS A 31 9.30 -6.52 1.12
N TYR A 32 8.64 -6.38 2.27
CA TYR A 32 8.87 -7.22 3.45
C TYR A 32 7.86 -8.37 3.57
N SER A 33 6.99 -8.56 2.57
CA SER A 33 5.86 -9.50 2.61
C SER A 33 6.22 -10.98 2.77
N HIS A 34 7.49 -11.36 2.58
CA HIS A 34 8.00 -12.72 2.77
C HIS A 34 8.54 -12.98 4.19
N ASN A 35 8.72 -11.95 5.00
CA ASN A 35 9.11 -12.14 6.39
C ASN A 35 7.89 -12.58 7.17
N GLU A 36 7.94 -13.77 7.77
CA GLU A 36 6.87 -14.33 8.59
C GLU A 36 7.37 -14.45 10.03
N PRO A 37 6.59 -14.00 11.04
CA PRO A 37 5.24 -13.43 10.96
C PRO A 37 5.22 -11.96 10.52
N TYR A 38 4.58 -11.67 9.38
CA TYR A 38 4.69 -10.37 8.70
C TYR A 38 4.31 -9.16 9.55
N TRP A 39 3.19 -9.24 10.26
CA TRP A 39 2.71 -8.12 11.07
C TRP A 39 3.59 -7.83 12.28
N GLU A 40 4.15 -8.88 12.90
CA GLU A 40 5.08 -8.75 14.01
C GLU A 40 6.41 -8.18 13.52
N PHE A 41 6.91 -8.67 12.39
CA PHE A 41 8.10 -8.13 11.75
C PHE A 41 7.98 -6.61 11.51
N LEU A 42 6.86 -6.14 10.96
CA LEU A 42 6.63 -4.71 10.74
C LEU A 42 6.58 -3.90 12.04
N LYS A 43 5.96 -4.47 13.08
CA LYS A 43 5.84 -3.82 14.39
C LYS A 43 7.19 -3.68 15.07
N GLU A 44 8.02 -4.74 15.07
CA GLU A 44 9.30 -4.75 15.74
C GLU A 44 10.37 -3.92 15.02
N ASN A 45 10.45 -4.04 13.70
CA ASN A 45 11.51 -3.39 12.92
C ASN A 45 11.20 -1.94 12.57
N PHE A 46 9.92 -1.60 12.38
CA PHE A 46 9.51 -0.28 11.90
C PHE A 46 8.56 0.45 12.86
N GLY A 47 8.05 -0.21 13.91
CA GLY A 47 7.06 0.38 14.80
C GLY A 47 5.72 0.65 14.09
N VAL A 48 5.42 -0.08 13.01
CA VAL A 48 4.21 0.10 12.20
C VAL A 48 3.22 -1.00 12.53
N ARG A 49 1.96 -0.62 12.78
CA ARG A 49 0.91 -1.58 13.11
C ARG A 49 0.23 -2.14 11.87
N ALA A 50 -0.36 -3.32 12.01
CA ALA A 50 -1.09 -3.96 10.92
C ALA A 50 -2.25 -3.09 10.41
N GLU A 51 -2.92 -2.38 11.32
CA GLU A 51 -4.05 -1.51 11.01
C GLU A 51 -3.64 -0.37 10.08
N GLU A 52 -2.43 0.18 10.21
CA GLU A 52 -1.95 1.31 9.41
C GLU A 52 -1.74 0.93 7.94
N ILE A 53 -1.24 -0.29 7.69
CA ILE A 53 -1.07 -0.82 6.33
C ILE A 53 -2.41 -1.30 5.76
N LYS A 54 -3.24 -1.95 6.58
CA LYS A 54 -4.58 -2.39 6.18
C LYS A 54 -5.47 -1.21 5.79
N ASP A 55 -5.37 -0.09 6.51
CA ASP A 55 -6.08 1.15 6.20
C ASP A 55 -5.69 1.69 4.82
N ALA A 56 -4.38 1.80 4.53
CA ALA A 56 -3.92 2.23 3.22
C ALA A 56 -4.35 1.28 2.09
N LEU A 57 -4.31 -0.04 2.30
CA LEU A 57 -4.80 -1.02 1.32
C LEU A 57 -6.31 -0.86 1.07
N ARG A 58 -7.11 -0.65 2.12
CA ARG A 58 -8.56 -0.43 1.98
C ARG A 58 -8.85 0.89 1.27
N PHE A 59 -8.12 1.95 1.60
CA PHE A 59 -8.26 3.23 0.94
C PHE A 59 -8.00 3.10 -0.58
N LEU A 60 -6.97 2.35 -0.98
CA LEU A 60 -6.71 2.07 -2.39
C LEU A 60 -7.80 1.18 -3.02
N GLU A 61 -8.37 0.22 -2.28
CA GLU A 61 -9.52 -0.58 -2.73
C GLU A 61 -10.75 0.32 -2.98
N GLU A 62 -11.05 1.23 -2.05
CA GLU A 62 -12.17 2.18 -2.13
C GLU A 62 -11.98 3.22 -3.23
N ALA A 63 -10.75 3.64 -3.49
CA ALA A 63 -10.40 4.53 -4.59
C ALA A 63 -10.43 3.84 -5.97
N GLY A 64 -10.63 2.51 -6.02
CA GLY A 64 -10.61 1.74 -7.27
C GLY A 64 -9.20 1.49 -7.83
N GLU A 65 -8.16 1.71 -7.03
CA GLU A 65 -6.76 1.61 -7.43
C GLU A 65 -6.24 0.17 -7.39
N LEU A 66 -6.76 -0.64 -6.47
CA LEU A 66 -6.41 -2.06 -6.34
C LEU A 66 -7.61 -2.88 -5.89
N GLU A 67 -7.49 -4.20 -6.00
CA GLU A 67 -8.44 -5.14 -5.42
C GLU A 67 -7.72 -6.00 -4.38
N ILE A 68 -8.24 -6.03 -3.15
CA ILE A 68 -7.66 -6.88 -2.10
C ILE A 68 -8.12 -8.31 -2.35
N LYS A 69 -7.17 -9.24 -2.49
CA LYS A 69 -7.47 -10.67 -2.66
C LYS A 69 -8.39 -11.16 -1.55
N ARG A 70 -9.38 -11.97 -1.88
CA ARG A 70 -10.33 -12.56 -0.92
C ARG A 70 -10.21 -14.08 -0.95
N SER A 71 -10.33 -14.70 0.22
CA SER A 71 -10.49 -16.15 0.33
C SER A 71 -11.87 -16.57 -0.21
N VAL A 72 -12.06 -17.87 -0.41
CA VAL A 72 -13.38 -18.46 -0.75
C VAL A 72 -14.43 -18.10 0.31
N ASP A 73 -14.03 -17.97 1.58
CA ASP A 73 -14.89 -17.53 2.69
C ASP A 73 -15.14 -16.00 2.72
N GLY A 74 -14.70 -15.25 1.72
CA GLY A 74 -14.82 -13.78 1.66
C GLY A 74 -13.82 -13.01 2.54
N LYS A 75 -12.91 -13.69 3.25
CA LYS A 75 -11.90 -13.05 4.10
C LYS A 75 -10.84 -12.31 3.27
N ARG A 76 -10.55 -11.05 3.62
CA ARG A 76 -9.50 -10.24 2.98
C ARG A 76 -8.09 -10.79 3.28
N LEU A 77 -7.34 -11.08 2.22
CA LEU A 77 -5.98 -11.63 2.24
C LEU A 77 -4.95 -10.52 2.01
N TYR A 78 -4.77 -9.66 3.01
CA TYR A 78 -3.86 -8.50 2.93
C TYR A 78 -2.41 -8.90 2.61
N VAL A 79 -1.86 -9.90 3.30
CA VAL A 79 -0.47 -10.33 3.09
C VAL A 79 -0.29 -10.95 1.70
N SER A 80 -1.26 -11.74 1.23
CA SER A 80 -1.23 -12.29 -0.14
C SER A 80 -1.29 -11.19 -1.21
N THR A 81 -2.10 -10.16 -0.97
CA THR A 81 -2.17 -8.97 -1.83
C THR A 81 -0.82 -8.24 -1.86
N LEU A 82 -0.14 -8.11 -0.72
CA LEU A 82 1.19 -7.49 -0.64
C LEU A 82 2.27 -8.34 -1.32
N LYS A 83 2.22 -9.67 -1.20
CA LYS A 83 3.10 -10.59 -1.93
C LYS A 83 2.92 -10.40 -3.45
N ASP A 84 1.67 -10.30 -3.92
CA ASP A 84 1.34 -10.06 -5.33
C ASP A 84 1.84 -8.71 -5.85
N ILE A 85 1.66 -7.64 -5.07
CA ILE A 85 2.14 -6.28 -5.43
C ILE A 85 3.67 -6.26 -5.56
N ARG A 86 4.37 -7.03 -4.72
CA ARG A 86 5.83 -7.16 -4.80
C ARG A 86 6.25 -7.85 -6.09
N GLU A 87 5.55 -8.92 -6.49
CA GLU A 87 5.84 -9.69 -7.69
C GLU A 87 5.44 -8.94 -8.97
N ASN A 88 4.38 -8.14 -8.93
CA ASN A 88 3.84 -7.41 -10.08
C ASN A 88 3.77 -5.88 -9.85
N PRO A 89 4.92 -5.18 -9.80
CA PRO A 89 4.94 -3.74 -9.56
C PRO A 89 4.34 -2.89 -10.70
N VAL A 90 4.11 -3.48 -11.89
CA VAL A 90 3.74 -2.80 -13.15
C VAL A 90 2.39 -2.09 -13.10
N ARG A 91 1.43 -2.60 -12.31
CA ARG A 91 0.11 -1.96 -12.17
C ARG A 91 0.20 -0.54 -11.60
N LEU A 92 1.26 -0.24 -10.84
CA LEU A 92 1.51 1.07 -10.24
C LEU A 92 2.33 2.02 -11.14
N ASP A 93 3.34 1.52 -11.85
CA ASP A 93 4.11 2.37 -12.79
C ASP A 93 3.21 2.98 -13.85
N ARG A 94 2.15 2.26 -14.25
CA ARG A 94 1.12 2.78 -15.15
C ARG A 94 0.38 3.97 -14.55
N TRP A 95 0.06 3.96 -13.27
CA TRP A 95 -0.66 5.05 -12.58
C TRP A 95 0.23 6.25 -12.23
N LEU A 96 1.45 6.03 -11.74
CA LEU A 96 2.43 7.10 -11.50
C LEU A 96 2.83 7.81 -12.81
N SER A 97 2.82 7.09 -13.93
CA SER A 97 3.04 7.69 -15.25
C SER A 97 1.84 8.54 -15.72
N ILE A 98 0.62 8.22 -15.27
CA ILE A 98 -0.58 9.00 -15.57
C ILE A 98 -0.66 10.26 -14.67
N SER A 99 -0.17 10.22 -13.43
CA SER A 99 -0.17 11.40 -12.54
C SER A 99 0.85 12.47 -12.92
N LYS A 100 1.84 12.16 -13.78
CA LYS A 100 2.73 13.14 -14.43
C LYS A 100 2.09 13.87 -15.63
N LYS A 101 0.76 13.99 -15.71
CA LYS A 101 0.14 14.81 -16.75
C LYS A 101 0.43 16.29 -16.45
N PRO A 102 1.15 17.03 -17.32
CA PRO A 102 1.31 18.47 -17.12
C PRO A 102 -0.07 19.13 -17.14
N PRO A 103 -0.28 20.23 -16.41
CA PRO A 103 -1.55 20.96 -16.48
C PRO A 103 -1.83 21.31 -17.94
N ALA A 104 -3.02 20.94 -18.40
CA ALA A 104 -3.50 21.28 -19.73
C ALA A 104 -3.41 22.80 -19.91
N ARG A 105 -2.71 23.21 -20.96
CA ARG A 105 -2.53 24.61 -21.36
C ARG A 105 -3.78 25.13 -22.05
#